data_AF-A0AAU3WNH3-F1
#
_entry.id   AF-A0AAU3WNH3-F1
#
_cell.length_a   1.000
_cell.length_b   1.000
_cell.length_c   1.000
_cell.angle_alpha   90.00
_cell.angle_beta   90.00
_cell.angle_gamma   90.00
#
_symmetry.space_group_name_H-M   'P 1'
#
loop_
_entity.id
_entity.type
_entity.pdbx_description
1 polymer ?
#
loop_
_entity_poly.entity_id
_entity_poly.type
_entity_poly.pdbx_seq_one_letter_code
_entity_poly.pdbx_strand_id
1 'polypeptide(L)' 'MTTPVPLHASLRRGAAPHTDATTGEVRLPLSLFRIDEYQGDIDLVLSRTEGERLLNDLGGTLAPQASSALRQTPEVVR' A
#
# COMPACT_ATOMS: atom_id res chain seq x y z
N MET A 1 -1.75 -16.79 -27.47
CA MET A 1 -1.19 -16.73 -26.11
C MET A 1 -1.85 -15.57 -25.40
N THR A 2 -2.71 -15.82 -24.42
CA THR A 2 -3.37 -14.76 -23.65
C THR A 2 -2.39 -14.25 -22.60
N THR A 3 -2.02 -12.98 -22.64
CA THR A 3 -1.20 -12.38 -21.58
C THR A 3 -2.03 -12.33 -20.30
N PRO A 4 -1.53 -12.85 -19.16
CA PRO A 4 -2.25 -12.77 -17.90
C PRO A 4 -2.40 -11.28 -17.53
N VAL A 5 -3.63 -10.89 -17.22
CA VAL A 5 -3.93 -9.54 -16.77
C VAL A 5 -3.27 -9.34 -15.40
N PRO A 6 -2.46 -8.28 -15.22
CA PRO A 6 -1.73 -8.06 -13.97
C PRO A 6 -2.71 -7.80 -12.82
N LEU A 7 -2.47 -8.49 -11.70
CA LEU A 7 -3.13 -8.20 -10.43
C LEU A 7 -2.46 -6.99 -9.79
N HIS A 8 -3.26 -6.15 -9.15
CA HIS A 8 -2.77 -5.10 -8.27
C HIS A 8 -3.46 -5.15 -6.92
N ALA A 9 -2.83 -4.55 -5.92
CA ALA A 9 -3.31 -4.52 -4.55
C ALA A 9 -3.55 -3.06 -4.11
N SER A 10 -4.60 -2.86 -3.32
CA SER A 10 -4.89 -1.59 -2.65
C SER A 10 -5.19 -1.84 -1.18
N LEU A 11 -5.00 -0.85 -0.31
CA LEU A 11 -5.40 -0.97 1.10
C LEU A 11 -6.90 -1.26 1.18
N ARG A 12 -7.27 -2.23 2.01
CA ARG A 12 -8.68 -2.54 2.25
C ARG A 12 -9.36 -1.34 2.89
N ARG A 13 -10.44 -0.88 2.26
CA ARG A 13 -11.20 0.29 2.73
C ARG A 13 -11.67 0.09 4.17
N GLY A 14 -11.38 1.06 5.04
CA GLY A 14 -11.79 1.04 6.44
C GLY A 14 -10.98 0.11 7.35
N ALA A 15 -9.96 -0.58 6.83
CA ALA A 15 -9.04 -1.37 7.63
C ALA A 15 -7.72 -0.63 7.83
N ALA A 16 -7.24 -0.59 9.06
CA ALA A 16 -5.96 -0.02 9.40
C ALA A 16 -4.86 -1.11 9.38
N PRO A 17 -3.64 -0.77 8.96
CA PRO A 17 -2.47 -1.57 9.30
C PRO A 17 -2.39 -1.78 10.81
N HIS A 18 -1.93 -2.95 11.23
CA HIS A 18 -1.78 -3.27 12.64
C HIS A 18 -0.53 -4.13 12.86
N THR A 19 -0.09 -4.22 14.11
CA THR A 19 1.02 -5.09 14.50
C THR A 19 0.48 -6.27 15.28
N ASP A 20 0.93 -7.47 14.94
CA ASP A 20 0.67 -8.65 15.75
C ASP A 20 1.49 -8.58 17.04
N ALA A 21 0.84 -8.67 18.19
CA ALA A 21 1.50 -8.52 19.49
C ALA A 21 2.39 -9.72 19.87
N THR A 22 2.18 -10.88 19.25
CA THR A 22 2.92 -12.11 19.55
C THR A 22 4.16 -12.23 18.69
N THR A 23 4.05 -11.95 17.39
CA THR A 23 5.15 -12.09 16.43
C THR A 23 5.87 -10.78 16.16
N GLY A 24 5.25 -9.64 16.47
CA GLY A 24 5.78 -8.32 16.12
C GLY A 24 5.68 -7.99 14.63
N GLU A 25 4.98 -8.81 13.85
CA GLU A 25 4.76 -8.60 12.42
C GLU A 25 3.81 -7.42 12.19
N VAL A 26 4.10 -6.62 11.16
CA VAL A 26 3.19 -5.61 10.63
C VAL A 26 2.31 -6.27 9.58
N ARG A 27 1.00 -6.11 9.72
CA ARG A 27 -0.02 -6.62 8.81
C ARG A 27 -0.73 -5.46 8.15
N LEU A 28 -0.67 -5.42 6.82
CA LEU A 28 -1.39 -4.46 6.00
C LEU A 28 -2.54 -5.18 5.30
N PRO A 29 -3.80 -4.93 5.66
CA PRO A 29 -4.94 -5.51 4.98
C PRO A 29 -5.06 -4.92 3.57
N LEU A 30 -5.00 -5.77 2.56
CA LEU A 30 -5.09 -5.42 1.15
C LEU A 30 -6.29 -6.09 0.49
N SER A 31 -6.86 -5.42 -0.49
CA SER A 31 -7.79 -5.98 -1.45
C SER A 31 -7.08 -6.11 -2.80
N LEU A 32 -7.20 -7.28 -3.43
CA LEU A 32 -6.64 -7.59 -4.73
C LEU A 32 -7.66 -7.30 -5.83
N PHE A 33 -7.18 -6.75 -6.93
CA PHE A 33 -8.00 -6.43 -8.10
C PHE A 33 -7.33 -6.92 -9.38
N ARG A 34 -8.15 -7.43 -10.29
CA ARG A 34 -7.79 -7.64 -11.70
C ARG A 34 -8.49 -6.55 -12.50
N ILE A 35 -7.72 -5.54 -12.93
CA ILE A 35 -8.31 -4.27 -13.41
C ILE A 35 -9.21 -3.73 -12.31
N ASP A 36 -10.52 -3.62 -12.50
CA ASP A 36 -11.44 -3.11 -11.47
C ASP A 36 -12.23 -4.23 -10.78
N GLU A 37 -11.96 -5.50 -11.13
CA GLU A 37 -12.66 -6.65 -10.57
C GLU A 37 -11.97 -7.12 -9.28
N TYR A 38 -12.68 -7.03 -8.16
CA TYR A 38 -12.23 -7.54 -6.86
C TYR A 38 -11.96 -9.06 -6.93
N GLN A 39 -10.80 -9.48 -6.44
CA GLN A 39 -10.36 -10.88 -6.45
C GLN A 39 -10.27 -11.49 -5.05
N GLY A 40 -10.26 -10.68 -4.00
CA GLY A 40 -10.16 -11.15 -2.62
C GLY A 40 -9.37 -10.21 -1.72
N ASP A 41 -9.42 -10.50 -0.41
CA ASP A 41 -8.63 -9.82 0.61
C ASP A 41 -7.45 -10.68 1.04
N ILE A 42 -6.30 -10.04 1.24
CA ILE A 42 -5.09 -10.66 1.77
C ILE A 42 -4.44 -9.73 2.80
N ASP A 43 -3.65 -10.28 3.72
CA ASP A 43 -2.73 -9.48 4.52
C ASP A 43 -1.35 -9.51 3.87
N LEU A 44 -0.78 -8.34 3.59
CA LEU A 44 0.67 -8.23 3.42
C LEU A 44 1.30 -8.25 4.82
N VAL A 45 2.00 -9.33 5.12
CA VAL A 45 2.68 -9.54 6.40
C VAL A 45 4.15 -9.24 6.21
N LEU A 46 4.69 -8.37 7.05
CA LEU A 46 6.10 -7.99 7.06
C LEU A 46 6.62 -8.15 8.48
N SER A 47 7.81 -8.71 8.64
CA SER A 47 8.58 -8.47 9.86
C SER A 47 8.87 -6.98 10.01
N ARG A 48 9.17 -6.55 11.24
CA ARG A 48 9.59 -5.16 11.50
C ARG A 48 10.74 -4.71 10.59
N THR A 49 11.76 -5.55 10.43
CA THR A 49 12.95 -5.24 9.62
C THR A 49 12.61 -5.12 8.13
N GLU A 50 11.71 -5.96 7.61
CA GLU A 50 11.23 -5.84 6.22
C GLU A 50 10.42 -4.56 6.00
N GLY A 51 9.58 -4.19 6.97
CA GLY A 51 8.83 -2.93 6.93
C GLY A 51 9.74 -1.70 6.93
N GLU A 52 10.75 -1.67 7.81
CA GLU A 52 11.74 -0.59 7.87
C GLU A 52 12.54 -0.47 6.57
N ARG A 53 12.95 -1.61 6.00
CA ARG A 53 13.65 -1.64 4.70
C ARG A 53 12.77 -1.13 3.56
N LEU A 54 11.54 -1.61 3.47
CA LEU A 54 10.60 -1.17 2.45
C LEU A 54 10.34 0.34 2.53
N LEU A 55 10.17 0.88 3.74
CA LEU A 55 10.00 2.33 3.94
C LEU A 55 11.22 3.11 3.44
N ASN A 56 12.43 2.65 3.73
CA ASN A 56 13.65 3.30 3.27
C ASN A 56 13.79 3.25 1.74
N ASP A 57 13.54 2.09 1.13
CA ASP A 57 13.64 1.88 -0.31
C ASP A 57 12.59 2.73 -1.07
N LEU A 58 11.36 2.81 -0.54
CA LEU A 58 10.31 3.67 -1.07
C LEU A 58 10.65 5.15 -0.87
N GLY A 59 11.15 5.54 0.30
CA GLY A 59 11.56 6.91 0.58
C GLY A 59 12.62 7.41 -0.41
N GLY A 60 13.64 6.60 -0.70
CA GLY A 60 14.66 6.91 -1.70
C GLY A 60 14.10 7.02 -3.13
N THR A 61 13.14 6.17 -3.47
CA THR A 61 12.52 6.12 -4.81
C THR A 61 11.50 7.24 -5.04
N LEU A 62 10.77 7.64 -4.00
CA LEU A 62 9.66 8.62 -4.06
C LEU A 62 10.09 10.05 -3.72
N ALA A 63 11.29 10.26 -3.16
CA ALA A 63 11.82 11.58 -2.77
C ALA A 63 11.80 12.66 -3.88
N PRO A 64 11.88 12.35 -5.20
CA PRO A 64 11.68 13.36 -6.24
C PRO A 64 10.20 13.74 -6.50
N GLN A 65 9.21 12.93 -6.10
CA GLN A 65 7.79 13.11 -6.44
C GLN A 65 6.89 13.54 -5.28
N ALA A 66 7.25 13.23 -4.03
CA ALA A 66 6.45 13.57 -2.84
C ALA A 66 6.31 15.09 -2.57
N SER A 67 7.32 15.88 -2.96
CA SER A 67 7.30 17.35 -2.83
C SER A 67 6.27 18.05 -3.72
N SER A 68 5.73 17.35 -4.73
CA SER A 68 4.72 17.89 -5.65
C SER A 68 3.29 17.58 -5.18
N ALA A 69 3.05 16.36 -4.66
CA ALA A 69 1.72 15.92 -4.23
C ALA A 69 1.25 16.55 -2.91
N LEU A 70 2.16 16.81 -1.96
CA LEU A 70 1.83 17.47 -0.68
C LEU A 70 1.56 18.98 -0.81
N ARG A 71 1.81 19.60 -1.97
CA ARG A 71 1.51 21.03 -2.24
C ARG A 71 0.13 21.26 -2.82
N GLN A 72 -0.60 20.22 -3.21
CA GLN A 72 -1.95 20.36 -3.78
C GLN A 72 -3.00 20.12 -2.69
N THR A 73 -3.07 21.04 -1.71
CA THR A 73 -4.32 21.23 -0.98
C THR A 73 -5.38 21.71 -1.97
N PRO A 74 -6.56 21.05 -2.07
CA PRO A 74 -7.63 21.55 -2.90
C PRO A 74 -8.08 22.92 -2.37
N GLU A 75 -7.93 23.94 -3.20
CA GLU A 75 -8.52 25.26 -2.97
C GLU A 75 -10.04 25.07 -2.91
N VAL A 76 -10.62 25.32 -1.73
CA VAL A 76 -12.07 25.31 -1.54
C VAL A 76 -12.63 26.50 -2.31
N VAL A 77 -13.13 26.24 -3.53
CA VAL A 77 -13.94 27.20 -4.29
C VAL A 77 -15.25 27.40 -3.52
N ARG A 78 -15.44 28.63 -3.04
CA ARG A 78 -16.70 29.12 -2.44
C ARG A 78 -17.55 29.82 -3.48
#